data_AF-A0A6J1LIQ5-F1
#
_entry.id   AF-A0A6J1LIQ5-F1
#
_cell.length_a   1.000
_cell.length_b   1.000
_cell.length_c   1.000
_cell.angle_alpha   90.00
_cell.angle_beta   90.00
_cell.angle_gamma   90.00
#
_symmetry.space_group_name_H-M   'P 1'
#
loop_
_entity.id
_entity.type
_entity.pdbx_description
1 polymer ?
#
loop_
_entity_poly.entity_id
_entity_poly.type
_entity_poly.pdbx_seq_one_letter_code
_entity_poly.pdbx_strand_id
1 'polypeptide(L)'
;MPAMFRLQCVKSVLHIVRNYSLKPQKNAVVIAAAVRTPNSLEYGEEDQLAGLVIDELVKRTSVPRDEFKKLIICTSSKIVNESLGSVAKTLGLKSCQTHAIKNEACSVSGLQMSLECLQKDEACWIILGDTRANIRQVEQEDIIHSELITAGIPHTKAEDKVPSSAECPGAAAVALTTAKTAERLQLQPLAVVREFFMERDNEHAIFRLTGSQPIQLTDVHSWQLVINKELKKQLGMLGELNVNEVRIHDFRQMTASHLLTHTVHALPAGSLGCVIMEAGDGRCVLMVLEKIIPEPNLPESLPQLTLYTKEPCPLCDDLVQKLEKNFAGEFELKKVFIDRKENVRYLRLFRYDIPVLFLNGQFLCMHSLNEQVLRERLDAMKAIGVEQK
;
A
#
# COMPACT_ATOMS: atom_id res chain seq x y z
N MET A 1 -15.21 28.18 60.37
CA MET A 1 -15.98 29.02 59.42
C MET A 1 -15.18 30.29 59.17
N PRO A 2 -15.15 30.91 57.96
CA PRO A 2 -16.06 30.83 56.80
C PRO A 2 -15.31 30.40 55.50
N ALA A 3 -15.83 30.33 54.27
CA ALA A 3 -17.18 30.26 53.68
C ALA A 3 -17.03 29.72 52.24
N MET A 4 -18.06 29.03 51.78
CA MET A 4 -18.30 28.62 50.38
C MET A 4 -18.35 29.81 49.43
N PHE A 5 -17.81 29.63 48.22
CA PHE A 5 -18.40 30.16 47.00
C PHE A 5 -18.58 29.03 45.98
N ARG A 6 -19.85 28.77 45.65
CA ARG A 6 -20.31 28.05 44.47
C ARG A 6 -20.50 29.05 43.34
N LEU A 7 -20.08 28.69 42.14
CA LEU A 7 -20.61 29.12 40.83
C LEU A 7 -20.30 27.96 39.87
N GLN A 8 -21.19 26.98 39.71
CA GLN A 8 -22.24 26.94 38.67
C GLN A 8 -21.78 27.50 37.31
N CYS A 9 -21.37 26.61 36.42
CA CYS A 9 -21.90 26.60 35.06
C CYS A 9 -22.01 25.16 34.55
N VAL A 10 -23.21 24.61 34.72
CA VAL A 10 -23.70 23.43 34.02
C VAL A 10 -24.16 23.92 32.65
N LYS A 11 -23.41 23.62 31.59
CA LYS A 11 -23.69 23.76 30.14
C LYS A 11 -22.35 23.38 29.46
N SER A 12 -22.13 22.32 28.69
CA SER A 12 -23.00 21.41 27.95
C SER A 12 -22.20 20.10 27.81
N VAL A 13 -22.65 19.03 28.47
CA VAL A 13 -22.12 17.65 28.32
C VAL A 13 -22.61 17.01 27.00
N LEU A 14 -22.95 17.84 26.01
CA LEU A 14 -23.62 17.44 24.76
C LEU A 14 -22.91 17.95 23.49
N HIS A 15 -21.66 18.41 23.59
CA HIS A 15 -20.91 18.94 22.43
C HIS A 15 -19.59 18.22 22.10
N ILE A 16 -19.26 17.10 22.76
CA ILE A 16 -18.09 16.28 22.39
C ILE A 16 -18.51 14.81 22.22
N VAL A 17 -19.62 14.62 21.51
CA VAL A 17 -19.79 13.42 20.68
C VAL A 17 -19.59 13.90 19.25
N ARG A 18 -18.33 14.20 18.89
CA ARG A 18 -17.96 14.27 17.48
C ARG A 18 -18.00 12.83 17.01
N ASN A 19 -19.07 12.51 16.29
CA ASN A 19 -19.23 11.26 15.56
C ASN A 19 -17.93 10.96 14.80
N TYR A 20 -17.11 10.05 15.31
CA TYR A 20 -16.21 9.29 14.47
C TYR A 20 -17.12 8.53 13.51
N SER A 21 -17.21 9.01 12.28
CA SER A 21 -17.80 8.19 11.24
C SER A 21 -16.80 7.07 10.99
N LEU A 22 -17.17 5.85 11.39
CA LEU A 22 -16.49 4.62 10.95
C LEU A 22 -16.37 4.57 9.42
N LYS A 23 -17.25 5.30 8.71
CA LYS A 23 -17.17 5.50 7.27
C LYS A 23 -16.12 6.57 6.94
N PRO A 24 -15.14 6.28 6.07
CA PRO A 24 -14.21 7.29 5.59
C PRO A 24 -14.98 8.49 5.03
N GLN A 25 -14.47 9.70 5.24
CA GLN A 25 -15.05 10.89 4.60
C GLN A 25 -15.13 10.63 3.08
N LYS A 26 -16.20 11.09 2.42
CA LYS A 26 -16.45 10.78 1.00
C LYS A 26 -15.27 11.09 0.07
N ASN A 27 -14.32 11.95 0.46
CA ASN A 27 -13.13 12.26 -0.31
C ASN A 27 -11.79 11.88 0.37
N ALA A 28 -11.81 10.94 1.33
CA ALA A 28 -10.58 10.43 1.94
C ALA A 28 -9.69 9.74 0.91
N VAL A 29 -8.38 9.82 1.07
CA VAL A 29 -7.42 9.10 0.22
C VAL A 29 -7.36 7.64 0.69
N VAL A 30 -7.28 6.71 -0.25
CA VAL A 30 -7.12 5.27 0.01
C VAL A 30 -5.95 4.70 -0.77
N ILE A 31 -5.29 3.71 -0.18
CA ILE A 31 -4.28 2.88 -0.84
C ILE A 31 -5.00 1.66 -1.39
N ALA A 32 -5.22 1.61 -2.71
CA ALA A 32 -5.94 0.52 -3.38
C ALA A 32 -5.10 -0.76 -3.51
N ALA A 33 -3.80 -0.61 -3.77
CA ALA A 33 -2.84 -1.69 -3.86
C ALA A 33 -1.44 -1.16 -3.57
N ALA A 34 -0.53 -2.04 -3.15
CA ALA A 34 0.86 -1.70 -2.89
C ALA A 34 1.74 -2.93 -3.12
N VAL A 35 2.89 -2.75 -3.79
CA VAL A 35 3.82 -3.83 -4.15
C VAL A 35 5.26 -3.35 -4.13
N ARG A 36 6.20 -4.28 -4.01
CA ARG A 36 7.63 -4.05 -4.21
C ARG A 36 8.33 -5.26 -4.81
N THR A 37 9.50 -5.04 -5.37
CA THR A 37 10.37 -6.10 -5.84
C THR A 37 11.07 -6.80 -4.66
N PRO A 38 11.39 -8.10 -4.79
CA PRO A 38 12.32 -8.75 -3.87
C PRO A 38 13.74 -8.21 -4.09
N ASN A 39 14.57 -8.31 -3.06
CA ASN A 39 15.96 -7.84 -3.09
C ASN A 39 16.86 -8.71 -3.97
N SER A 40 16.43 -9.95 -4.21
CA SER A 40 17.15 -10.93 -5.03
C SER A 40 16.90 -10.77 -6.53
N LEU A 41 16.09 -9.80 -6.96
CA LEU A 41 15.78 -9.64 -8.37
C LEU A 41 16.96 -8.95 -9.07
N GLU A 42 17.61 -9.67 -9.98
CA GLU A 42 18.60 -9.09 -10.88
C GLU A 42 17.91 -8.46 -12.09
N TYR A 43 18.29 -7.23 -12.44
CA TYR A 43 17.77 -6.55 -13.63
C TYR A 43 18.70 -5.47 -14.13
N GLY A 44 18.55 -5.16 -15.42
CA GLY A 44 19.47 -4.29 -16.14
C GLY A 44 19.28 -2.79 -15.89
N GLU A 45 18.05 -2.29 -16.02
CA GLU A 45 17.77 -0.84 -16.06
C GLU A 45 16.57 -0.45 -15.17
N GLU A 46 16.62 0.72 -14.52
CA GLU A 46 15.54 1.17 -13.63
C GLU A 46 14.19 1.35 -14.37
N ASP A 47 14.19 1.63 -15.67
CA ASP A 47 12.95 1.76 -16.46
C ASP A 47 12.23 0.41 -16.62
N GLN A 48 12.98 -0.69 -16.77
CA GLN A 48 12.42 -2.03 -16.84
C GLN A 48 11.83 -2.43 -15.49
N LEU A 49 12.55 -2.10 -14.42
CA LEU A 49 12.07 -2.29 -13.06
C LEU A 49 10.78 -1.50 -12.78
N ALA A 50 10.73 -0.23 -13.18
CA ALA A 50 9.53 0.58 -13.10
C ALA A 50 8.38 -0.08 -13.85
N GLY A 51 8.62 -0.50 -15.10
CA GLY A 51 7.61 -1.18 -15.91
C GLY A 51 7.04 -2.42 -15.23
N LEU A 52 7.91 -3.25 -14.66
CA LEU A 52 7.54 -4.49 -14.00
C LEU A 52 6.74 -4.24 -12.70
N VAL A 53 7.18 -3.32 -11.84
CA VAL A 53 6.45 -3.04 -10.58
C VAL A 53 5.11 -2.35 -10.84
N ILE A 54 5.02 -1.50 -11.86
CA ILE A 54 3.78 -0.82 -12.26
C ILE A 54 2.79 -1.81 -12.85
N ASP A 55 3.25 -2.73 -13.72
CA ASP A 55 2.36 -3.72 -14.34
C ASP A 55 1.72 -4.62 -13.28
N GLU A 56 2.54 -5.11 -12.35
CA GLU A 56 2.09 -5.91 -11.21
C GLU A 56 1.08 -5.13 -10.37
N LEU A 57 1.40 -3.89 -9.97
CA LEU A 57 0.51 -3.05 -9.19
C LEU A 57 -0.86 -2.89 -9.87
N VAL A 58 -0.87 -2.57 -11.17
CA VAL A 58 -2.12 -2.39 -11.93
C VAL A 58 -2.94 -3.68 -11.94
N LYS A 59 -2.32 -4.84 -12.13
CA LYS A 59 -3.00 -6.13 -12.05
C LYS A 59 -3.64 -6.35 -10.67
N ARG A 60 -2.93 -6.03 -9.58
CA ARG A 60 -3.46 -6.17 -8.21
C ARG A 60 -4.66 -5.27 -7.89
N THR A 61 -4.82 -4.17 -8.60
CA THR A 61 -6.01 -3.32 -8.45
C THR A 61 -7.25 -3.89 -9.12
N SER A 62 -7.10 -4.83 -10.08
CA SER A 62 -8.17 -5.35 -10.96
C SER A 62 -8.89 -4.31 -11.84
N VAL A 63 -8.37 -3.07 -11.88
CA VAL A 63 -9.02 -1.91 -12.51
C VAL A 63 -8.52 -1.73 -13.95
N PRO A 64 -9.37 -1.25 -14.88
CA PRO A 64 -8.95 -0.95 -16.24
C PRO A 64 -7.80 0.06 -16.28
N ARG A 65 -6.84 -0.17 -17.17
CA ARG A 65 -5.65 0.68 -17.33
C ARG A 65 -5.97 2.14 -17.66
N ASP A 66 -7.12 2.40 -18.29
CA ASP A 66 -7.59 3.73 -18.66
C ASP A 66 -8.09 4.57 -17.45
N GLU A 67 -8.28 3.96 -16.28
CA GLU A 67 -8.65 4.67 -15.05
C GLU A 67 -7.46 5.45 -14.47
N PHE A 68 -6.22 4.98 -14.69
CA PHE A 68 -5.00 5.63 -14.21
C PHE A 68 -4.73 6.92 -15.00
N LYS A 69 -4.68 8.05 -14.27
CA LYS A 69 -4.53 9.38 -14.87
C LYS A 69 -3.15 9.98 -14.67
N LYS A 70 -2.45 9.61 -13.59
CA LYS A 70 -1.11 10.10 -13.30
C LYS A 70 -0.21 8.94 -12.86
N LEU A 71 1.01 8.92 -13.41
CA LEU A 71 2.09 8.01 -13.04
C LEU A 71 3.26 8.87 -12.59
N ILE A 72 3.57 8.81 -11.30
CA ILE A 72 4.63 9.57 -10.67
C ILE A 72 5.70 8.57 -10.22
N ILE A 73 6.89 8.63 -10.82
CA ILE A 73 8.03 7.80 -10.44
C ILE A 73 9.12 8.66 -9.83
N CYS A 74 9.50 8.35 -8.60
CA CYS A 74 10.68 8.91 -7.97
C CYS A 74 11.88 8.00 -8.20
N THR A 75 12.98 8.55 -8.70
CA THR A 75 14.17 7.80 -9.11
C THR A 75 15.44 8.39 -8.48
N SER A 76 16.44 7.55 -8.24
CA SER A 76 17.82 8.00 -7.92
C SER A 76 18.66 8.32 -9.16
N SER A 77 18.28 7.78 -10.31
CA SER A 77 19.03 7.90 -11.57
C SER A 77 18.44 8.99 -12.49
N LYS A 78 18.92 9.05 -13.74
CA LYS A 78 18.43 9.98 -14.77
C LYS A 78 17.24 9.38 -15.54
N ILE A 79 16.27 8.69 -14.91
CA ILE A 79 15.02 8.38 -15.62
C ILE A 79 14.42 9.72 -16.08
N VAL A 80 14.30 9.88 -17.39
CA VAL A 80 13.72 11.06 -18.01
C VAL A 80 12.24 10.77 -18.28
N ASN A 81 11.40 11.80 -18.19
CA ASN A 81 9.95 11.72 -18.49
C ASN A 81 9.63 11.01 -19.81
N GLU A 82 10.49 11.13 -20.83
CA GLU A 82 10.31 10.45 -22.12
C GLU A 82 10.36 8.92 -22.00
N SER A 83 11.31 8.40 -21.23
CA SER A 83 11.44 6.95 -21.01
C SER A 83 10.24 6.42 -20.22
N LEU A 84 9.84 7.13 -19.17
CA LEU A 84 8.65 6.78 -18.39
C LEU A 84 7.37 6.82 -19.23
N GLY A 85 7.26 7.78 -20.16
CA GLY A 85 6.18 7.84 -21.14
C GLY A 85 6.15 6.63 -22.07
N SER A 86 7.31 6.12 -22.47
CA SER A 86 7.44 4.86 -23.24
C SER A 86 6.99 3.65 -22.43
N VAL A 87 7.41 3.57 -21.17
CA VAL A 87 6.97 2.52 -20.22
C VAL A 87 5.45 2.55 -20.07
N ALA A 88 4.86 3.71 -19.78
CA ALA A 88 3.40 3.85 -19.63
C ALA A 88 2.64 3.41 -20.90
N LYS A 89 3.12 3.80 -22.09
CA LYS A 89 2.52 3.37 -23.37
C LYS A 89 2.60 1.87 -23.58
N THR A 90 3.75 1.26 -23.29
CA THR A 90 3.97 -0.19 -23.40
C THR A 90 3.04 -0.96 -22.47
N LEU A 91 2.83 -0.45 -21.26
CA LEU A 91 1.88 -1.01 -20.30
C LEU A 91 0.41 -0.73 -20.65
N GLY A 92 0.12 0.05 -21.70
CA GLY A 92 -1.24 0.38 -22.10
C GLY A 92 -1.92 1.46 -21.24
N LEU A 93 -1.15 2.25 -20.48
CA LEU A 93 -1.63 3.40 -19.68
C LEU A 93 -1.80 4.64 -20.57
N LYS A 94 -2.67 4.55 -21.59
CA LYS A 94 -2.73 5.51 -22.70
C LYS A 94 -3.13 6.94 -22.30
N SER A 95 -3.98 7.08 -21.28
CA SER A 95 -4.45 8.38 -20.77
C SER A 95 -3.62 8.92 -19.61
N CYS A 96 -2.50 8.27 -19.27
CA CYS A 96 -1.76 8.55 -18.05
C CYS A 96 -0.69 9.62 -18.31
N GLN A 97 -0.74 10.71 -17.54
CA GLN A 97 0.31 11.72 -17.50
C GLN A 97 1.48 11.20 -16.66
N THR A 98 2.69 11.23 -17.21
CA THR A 98 3.90 10.71 -16.55
C THR A 98 4.74 11.83 -15.96
N HIS A 99 5.21 11.63 -14.72
CA HIS A 99 6.08 12.55 -13.99
C HIS A 99 7.23 11.77 -13.34
N ALA A 100 8.45 11.99 -13.82
CA ALA A 100 9.67 11.49 -13.24
C ALA A 100 10.26 12.57 -12.33
N ILE A 101 10.48 12.23 -11.06
CA ILE A 101 11.06 13.14 -10.07
C ILE A 101 12.38 12.55 -9.60
N LYS A 102 13.45 13.33 -9.74
CA LYS A 102 14.75 12.93 -9.21
C LYS A 102 14.83 13.24 -7.72
N ASN A 103 14.97 12.21 -6.90
CA ASN A 103 15.08 12.32 -5.46
C ASN A 103 16.34 11.59 -4.98
N GLU A 104 17.21 12.31 -4.27
CA GLU A 104 18.39 11.72 -3.63
C GLU A 104 18.05 10.99 -2.33
N ALA A 105 16.88 11.27 -1.73
CA ALA A 105 16.42 10.63 -0.49
C ALA A 105 14.88 10.63 -0.33
N CYS A 106 14.36 9.61 0.37
CA CYS A 106 12.98 9.40 0.87
C CYS A 106 11.76 9.71 -0.04
N SER A 107 11.91 10.09 -1.31
CA SER A 107 10.83 10.24 -2.32
C SER A 107 9.57 11.02 -1.90
N VAL A 108 9.69 11.86 -0.86
CA VAL A 108 8.60 12.63 -0.25
C VAL A 108 7.90 13.54 -1.28
N SER A 109 8.65 14.10 -2.22
CA SER A 109 8.13 14.96 -3.28
C SER A 109 7.04 14.28 -4.12
N GLY A 110 7.21 13.01 -4.50
CA GLY A 110 6.21 12.27 -5.27
C GLY A 110 4.95 11.96 -4.48
N LEU A 111 5.11 11.63 -3.19
CA LEU A 111 3.99 11.43 -2.29
C LEU A 111 3.20 12.72 -2.08
N GLN A 112 3.87 13.84 -1.81
CA GLN A 112 3.24 15.16 -1.70
C GLN A 112 2.44 15.50 -2.96
N MET A 113 3.06 15.37 -4.14
CA MET A 113 2.38 15.65 -5.40
C MET A 113 1.13 14.77 -5.59
N SER A 114 1.21 13.50 -5.20
CA SER A 114 0.09 12.55 -5.27
C SER A 114 -1.07 13.00 -4.36
N LEU A 115 -0.78 13.33 -3.11
CA LEU A 115 -1.77 13.74 -2.12
C LEU A 115 -2.44 15.07 -2.49
N GLU A 116 -1.66 16.07 -2.95
CA GLU A 116 -2.19 17.36 -3.41
C GLU A 116 -3.10 17.21 -4.64
N CYS A 117 -2.76 16.30 -5.57
CA CYS A 117 -3.62 16.02 -6.72
C CYS A 117 -4.96 15.42 -6.29
N LEU A 118 -4.94 14.48 -5.34
CA LEU A 118 -6.15 13.82 -4.83
C LEU A 118 -7.04 14.77 -4.02
N GLN A 119 -6.45 15.68 -3.25
CA GLN A 119 -7.20 16.69 -2.48
C GLN A 119 -8.00 17.65 -3.37
N LYS A 120 -7.53 17.92 -4.60
CA LYS A 120 -8.21 18.80 -5.56
C LYS A 120 -9.41 18.12 -6.28
N ASP A 121 -9.78 16.90 -5.89
CA ASP A 121 -10.87 16.07 -6.45
C ASP A 121 -10.86 15.99 -7.99
N GLU A 122 -9.67 15.96 -8.59
CA GLU A 122 -9.50 15.71 -10.03
C GLU A 122 -9.76 14.23 -10.38
N ALA A 123 -10.79 13.58 -9.82
CA ALA A 123 -11.23 12.21 -10.14
C ALA A 123 -10.09 11.24 -10.55
N CYS A 124 -9.00 11.18 -9.76
CA CYS A 124 -7.75 10.59 -10.24
C CYS A 124 -7.40 9.29 -9.52
N TRP A 125 -6.93 8.36 -10.33
CA TRP A 125 -6.06 7.27 -9.91
C TRP A 125 -4.62 7.68 -10.17
N ILE A 126 -3.80 7.57 -9.14
CA ILE A 126 -2.38 7.90 -9.19
C ILE A 126 -1.59 6.65 -8.88
N ILE A 127 -0.62 6.34 -9.73
CA ILE A 127 0.44 5.40 -9.42
C ILE A 127 1.62 6.22 -8.90
N LEU A 128 1.96 6.01 -7.64
CA LEU A 128 3.23 6.49 -7.08
C LEU A 128 4.19 5.31 -7.06
N GLY A 129 5.35 5.45 -7.70
CA GLY A 129 6.38 4.43 -7.66
C GLY A 129 7.75 5.00 -7.36
N ASP A 130 8.63 4.10 -6.95
CA ASP A 130 10.00 4.37 -6.60
C ASP A 130 10.91 3.37 -7.28
N THR A 131 11.99 3.87 -7.89
CA THR A 131 13.12 3.05 -8.34
C THR A 131 14.38 3.56 -7.68
N ARG A 132 15.23 2.63 -7.22
CA ARG A 132 16.54 2.96 -6.70
C ARG A 132 17.58 1.97 -7.18
N ALA A 133 18.64 2.49 -7.78
CA ALA A 133 19.80 1.73 -8.18
C ALA A 133 20.57 1.12 -6.99
N ASN A 134 20.60 1.82 -5.84
CA ASN A 134 21.57 1.56 -4.77
C ASN A 134 20.92 1.15 -3.43
N ILE A 135 19.75 0.51 -3.45
CA ILE A 135 19.14 0.04 -2.18
C ILE A 135 19.92 -1.17 -1.66
N ARG A 136 20.62 -1.00 -0.55
CA ARG A 136 20.97 -2.13 0.32
C ARG A 136 19.79 -2.40 1.24
N GLN A 137 18.82 -3.18 0.80
CA GLN A 137 17.87 -3.74 1.75
C GLN A 137 18.58 -4.90 2.45
N VAL A 138 19.05 -4.65 3.67
CA VAL A 138 19.45 -5.72 4.57
C VAL A 138 18.17 -6.47 4.89
N GLU A 139 18.09 -7.75 4.51
CA GLU A 139 17.00 -8.62 4.94
C GLU A 139 17.03 -8.68 6.47
N GLN A 140 16.13 -7.94 7.12
CA GLN A 140 15.69 -8.27 8.47
C GLN A 140 14.50 -9.22 8.37
N GLU A 141 14.39 -10.10 9.36
CA GLU A 141 13.71 -11.42 9.38
C GLU A 141 12.19 -11.47 9.10
N ASP A 142 11.56 -10.41 8.58
CA ASP A 142 10.10 -10.32 8.37
C ASP A 142 9.73 -10.15 6.88
N ILE A 143 9.96 -11.15 6.02
CA ILE A 143 9.49 -11.08 4.63
C ILE A 143 7.96 -11.22 4.60
N ILE A 144 7.27 -10.16 4.18
CA ILE A 144 5.81 -10.19 4.03
C ILE A 144 5.47 -10.56 2.60
N HIS A 145 5.21 -11.83 2.31
CA HIS A 145 5.01 -12.29 0.93
C HIS A 145 3.91 -11.55 0.14
N SER A 146 2.93 -10.96 0.82
CA SER A 146 1.88 -10.16 0.17
C SER A 146 2.37 -8.82 -0.41
N GLU A 147 3.54 -8.34 0.00
CA GLU A 147 4.16 -7.13 -0.51
C GLU A 147 4.96 -7.35 -1.80
N LEU A 148 5.47 -8.58 -1.99
CA LEU A 148 6.39 -8.91 -3.07
C LEU A 148 5.64 -9.20 -4.36
N ILE A 149 6.16 -8.71 -5.47
CA ILE A 149 5.74 -9.16 -6.81
C ILE A 149 6.01 -10.66 -6.98
N THR A 150 5.22 -11.32 -7.82
CA THR A 150 5.54 -12.68 -8.27
C THR A 150 6.52 -12.58 -9.44
N ALA A 151 7.82 -12.53 -9.13
CA ALA A 151 8.84 -12.46 -10.18
C ALA A 151 8.85 -13.78 -10.96
N GLY A 152 8.37 -13.74 -12.21
CA GLY A 152 8.76 -14.74 -13.19
C GLY A 152 10.25 -14.58 -13.42
N ILE A 153 11.05 -15.57 -13.02
CA ILE A 153 12.48 -15.63 -13.35
C ILE A 153 12.57 -15.52 -14.88
N PRO A 154 13.23 -14.50 -15.47
CA PRO A 154 13.57 -14.58 -16.87
C PRO A 154 14.52 -15.77 -17.00
N HIS A 155 14.08 -16.85 -17.63
CA HIS A 155 14.99 -17.90 -18.09
C HIS A 155 15.82 -17.36 -19.25
N THR A 156 16.72 -16.42 -18.97
CA THR A 156 17.95 -16.26 -19.73
C THR A 156 18.95 -17.22 -19.11
N LYS A 157 19.42 -18.19 -19.89
CA LYS A 157 20.63 -18.96 -19.58
C LYS A 157 21.78 -17.94 -19.44
N ALA A 158 21.99 -17.42 -18.24
CA ALA A 158 23.16 -16.63 -17.92
C ALA A 158 24.19 -17.62 -17.36
N GLU A 159 25.28 -17.77 -18.11
CA GLU A 159 26.50 -18.41 -17.63
C GLU A 159 26.91 -17.81 -16.28
N ASP A 160 27.46 -18.65 -15.41
CA ASP A 160 28.01 -18.30 -14.09
C ASP A 160 28.93 -17.07 -14.17
N LYS A 161 28.35 -15.89 -13.99
CA LYS A 161 29.08 -14.68 -13.63
C LYS A 161 28.75 -14.37 -12.19
N VAL A 162 29.74 -14.59 -11.34
CA VAL A 162 29.76 -14.10 -9.96
C VAL A 162 29.43 -12.60 -9.98
N PRO A 163 28.42 -12.12 -9.24
CA PRO A 163 27.98 -10.73 -9.30
C PRO A 163 29.10 -9.80 -8.81
N SER A 164 29.49 -8.85 -9.65
CA SER A 164 30.59 -7.92 -9.38
C SER A 164 30.15 -6.58 -8.77
N SER A 165 28.96 -6.47 -8.18
CA SER A 165 28.56 -5.27 -7.43
C SER A 165 27.59 -5.61 -6.30
N ALA A 166 27.93 -5.19 -5.08
CA ALA A 166 27.17 -5.42 -3.84
C ALA A 166 25.94 -4.49 -3.68
N GLU A 167 25.33 -4.09 -4.79
CA GLU A 167 24.19 -3.16 -4.85
C GLU A 167 23.10 -3.80 -5.70
N CYS A 168 22.00 -4.21 -5.06
CA CYS A 168 20.82 -4.73 -5.72
C CYS A 168 19.84 -3.56 -5.85
N PRO A 169 19.51 -3.12 -7.06
CA PRO A 169 18.46 -2.13 -7.20
C PRO A 169 17.15 -2.64 -6.57
N GLY A 170 16.25 -1.73 -6.20
CA GLY A 170 14.91 -2.07 -5.69
C GLY A 170 13.82 -1.12 -6.20
N ALA A 171 12.58 -1.60 -6.31
CA ALA A 171 11.42 -0.75 -6.59
C ALA A 171 10.19 -1.11 -5.78
N ALA A 172 9.37 -0.10 -5.56
CA ALA A 172 8.05 -0.23 -4.94
C ALA A 172 7.06 0.68 -5.65
N ALA A 173 5.78 0.33 -5.61
CA ALA A 173 4.72 1.15 -6.14
C ALA A 173 3.43 1.01 -5.32
N VAL A 174 2.67 2.10 -5.25
CA VAL A 174 1.42 2.24 -4.50
C VAL A 174 0.37 2.87 -5.41
N ALA A 175 -0.83 2.30 -5.44
CA ALA A 175 -1.98 2.85 -6.15
C ALA A 175 -2.81 3.68 -5.18
N LEU A 176 -2.89 4.99 -5.41
CA LEU A 176 -3.63 5.95 -4.59
C LEU A 176 -4.87 6.45 -5.34
N THR A 177 -6.00 6.53 -4.65
CA THR A 177 -7.23 7.13 -5.17
C THR A 177 -8.08 7.69 -4.03
N THR A 178 -9.27 8.22 -4.33
CA THR A 178 -10.23 8.70 -3.33
C THR A 178 -11.25 7.63 -2.95
N ALA A 179 -11.81 7.68 -1.74
CA ALA A 179 -12.83 6.76 -1.26
C ALA A 179 -14.06 6.73 -2.18
N LYS A 180 -14.50 7.89 -2.69
CA LYS A 180 -15.55 8.02 -3.72
C LYS A 180 -15.21 7.27 -5.00
N THR A 181 -13.95 7.32 -5.44
CA THR A 181 -13.51 6.59 -6.64
C THR A 181 -13.43 5.09 -6.38
N ALA A 182 -12.97 4.70 -5.19
CA ALA A 182 -12.96 3.31 -4.76
C ALA A 182 -14.37 2.72 -4.68
N GLU A 183 -15.34 3.45 -4.14
CA GLU A 183 -16.75 3.07 -4.10
C GLU A 183 -17.35 2.92 -5.51
N ARG A 184 -17.13 3.91 -6.40
CA ARG A 184 -17.57 3.86 -7.81
C ARG A 184 -17.08 2.60 -8.52
N LEU A 185 -15.84 2.19 -8.24
CA LEU A 185 -15.20 1.05 -8.87
C LEU A 185 -15.34 -0.25 -8.07
N GLN A 186 -16.08 -0.23 -6.96
CA GLN A 186 -16.30 -1.38 -6.06
C GLN A 186 -14.98 -2.02 -5.60
N LEU A 187 -14.00 -1.19 -5.27
CA LEU A 187 -12.70 -1.66 -4.77
C LEU A 187 -12.78 -2.04 -3.31
N GLN A 188 -11.84 -2.88 -2.91
CA GLN A 188 -11.54 -3.20 -1.52
C GLN A 188 -10.11 -2.74 -1.25
N PRO A 189 -9.90 -1.46 -0.86
CA PRO A 189 -8.56 -0.92 -0.68
C PRO A 189 -7.83 -1.61 0.48
N LEU A 190 -6.51 -1.46 0.54
CA LEU A 190 -5.68 -1.98 1.62
C LEU A 190 -5.74 -1.10 2.87
N ALA A 191 -5.78 0.22 2.70
CA ALA A 191 -5.78 1.17 3.80
C ALA A 191 -6.47 2.49 3.44
N VAL A 192 -6.97 3.21 4.45
CA VAL A 192 -7.43 4.60 4.35
C VAL A 192 -6.38 5.51 4.95
N VAL A 193 -6.07 6.63 4.28
CA VAL A 193 -5.34 7.74 4.87
C VAL A 193 -6.32 8.52 5.74
N ARG A 194 -6.21 8.36 7.06
CA ARG A 194 -7.06 9.10 8.01
C ARG A 194 -6.64 10.55 8.08
N GLU A 195 -5.34 10.78 8.18
CA GLU A 195 -4.75 12.10 8.31
C GLU A 195 -3.38 12.15 7.65
N PHE A 196 -3.02 13.33 7.16
CA PHE A 196 -1.66 13.63 6.79
C PHE A 196 -1.35 15.11 6.94
N PHE A 197 -0.10 15.41 7.25
CA PHE A 197 0.43 16.75 7.37
C PHE A 197 1.76 16.85 6.64
N MET A 198 2.03 18.05 6.12
CA MET A 198 3.31 18.36 5.49
C MET A 198 3.83 19.63 6.14
N GLU A 199 4.95 19.50 6.84
CA GLU A 199 5.55 20.60 7.57
C GLU A 199 7.01 20.76 7.14
N ARG A 200 7.50 22.00 7.15
CA ARG A 200 8.94 22.29 6.94
C ARG A 200 9.71 22.44 8.25
N ASP A 201 8.97 22.54 9.34
CA ASP A 201 9.51 22.78 10.67
C ASP A 201 9.27 21.54 11.54
N ASN A 202 10.37 20.92 11.96
CA ASN A 202 10.37 19.73 12.79
C ASN A 202 9.66 19.96 14.14
N GLU A 203 9.75 21.16 14.71
CA GLU A 203 9.09 21.50 15.98
C GLU A 203 7.56 21.50 15.82
N HIS A 204 7.06 22.02 14.69
CA HIS A 204 5.63 22.01 14.38
C HIS A 204 5.13 20.58 14.08
N ALA A 205 5.94 19.76 13.42
CA ALA A 205 5.61 18.35 13.21
C ALA A 205 5.50 17.58 14.54
N ILE A 206 6.44 17.82 15.47
CA ILE A 206 6.42 17.24 16.83
C ILE A 206 5.25 17.77 17.66
N PHE A 207 4.94 19.07 17.56
CA PHE A 207 3.80 19.66 18.25
C PHE A 207 2.48 19.05 17.78
N ARG A 208 2.33 18.76 16.48
CA ARG A 208 1.11 18.09 15.98
C ARG A 208 0.99 16.65 16.43
N LEU A 209 2.11 15.94 16.59
CA LEU A 209 2.11 14.60 17.19
C LEU A 209 1.62 14.64 18.64
N THR A 210 2.04 15.64 19.40
CA THR A 210 1.77 15.76 20.84
C THR A 210 0.48 16.55 21.17
N GLY A 211 -0.03 17.33 20.22
CA GLY A 211 -1.23 18.14 20.35
C GLY A 211 -2.48 17.30 20.17
N SER A 212 -3.36 17.31 21.16
CA SER A 212 -4.55 16.46 21.22
C SER A 212 -5.62 16.81 20.16
N GLN A 213 -5.46 16.42 18.89
CA GLN A 213 -6.53 16.32 17.87
C GLN A 213 -6.13 15.41 16.69
N PRO A 214 -7.08 14.66 16.09
CA PRO A 214 -8.10 13.81 16.69
C PRO A 214 -7.64 12.34 16.86
N ILE A 215 -6.49 11.91 16.33
CA ILE A 215 -5.92 10.57 16.62
C ILE A 215 -4.93 10.70 17.77
N GLN A 216 -5.09 9.93 18.85
CA GLN A 216 -4.12 9.95 19.94
C GLN A 216 -2.92 9.06 19.60
N LEU A 217 -1.74 9.42 20.12
CA LEU A 217 -0.52 8.63 19.92
C LEU A 217 -0.65 7.19 20.42
N THR A 218 -1.46 6.98 21.46
CA THR A 218 -1.79 5.67 22.03
C THR A 218 -2.70 4.81 21.14
N ASP A 219 -3.42 5.41 20.20
CA ASP A 219 -4.30 4.69 19.27
C ASP A 219 -3.51 4.06 18.12
N VAL A 220 -2.26 4.50 17.91
CA VAL A 220 -1.40 4.02 16.83
C VAL A 220 -0.68 2.75 17.26
N HIS A 221 -0.96 1.66 16.54
CA HIS A 221 -0.35 0.35 16.76
C HIS A 221 1.15 0.36 16.42
N SER A 222 1.52 0.84 15.23
CA SER A 222 2.93 0.86 14.79
C SER A 222 3.36 2.18 14.17
N TRP A 223 4.62 2.53 14.41
CA TRP A 223 5.25 3.76 13.98
C TRP A 223 6.44 3.44 13.07
N GLN A 224 6.45 4.03 11.89
CA GLN A 224 7.48 3.82 10.88
C GLN A 224 8.14 5.16 10.57
N LEU A 225 9.37 5.33 11.04
CA LEU A 225 10.08 6.60 11.03
C LEU A 225 11.23 6.54 10.02
N VAL A 226 11.18 7.36 8.99
CA VAL A 226 12.28 7.61 8.06
C VAL A 226 12.77 9.04 8.30
N ILE A 227 13.70 9.17 9.22
CA ILE A 227 14.13 10.45 9.79
C ILE A 227 15.65 10.57 9.81
N ASN A 228 16.17 11.78 9.72
CA ASN A 228 17.60 12.01 9.87
C ASN A 228 18.05 11.84 11.35
N LYS A 229 19.37 11.83 11.58
CA LYS A 229 19.94 11.65 12.93
C LYS A 229 19.59 12.77 13.92
N GLU A 230 19.25 13.96 13.44
CA GLU A 230 18.95 15.12 14.27
C GLU A 230 17.52 15.07 14.80
N LEU A 231 16.54 14.83 13.91
CA LEU A 231 15.15 14.60 14.29
C LEU A 231 15.01 13.37 15.20
N LYS A 232 15.86 12.33 15.00
CA LYS A 232 15.93 11.18 15.91
C LYS A 232 16.29 11.57 17.35
N LYS A 233 17.17 12.55 17.56
CA LYS A 233 17.50 13.04 18.91
C LYS A 233 16.34 13.81 19.53
N GLN A 234 15.66 14.64 18.74
CA GLN A 234 14.50 15.42 19.19
C GLN A 234 13.32 14.50 19.53
N LEU A 235 13.05 13.48 18.72
CA LEU A 235 12.04 12.45 19.01
C LEU A 235 12.47 11.51 20.15
N GLY A 236 13.78 11.31 20.37
CA GLY A 236 14.29 10.55 21.51
C GLY A 236 13.94 11.17 22.87
N MET A 237 13.63 12.47 22.91
CA MET A 237 13.07 13.14 24.09
C MET A 237 11.59 12.78 24.32
N LEU A 238 10.90 12.25 23.31
CA LEU A 238 9.53 11.71 23.42
C LEU A 238 9.50 10.27 23.96
N GLY A 239 10.54 9.83 24.67
CA GLY A 239 10.64 8.50 25.30
C GLY A 239 9.53 8.16 26.31
N GLU A 240 8.54 9.05 26.50
CA GLU A 240 7.32 8.84 27.27
C GLU A 240 6.12 8.35 26.42
N LEU A 241 6.30 8.25 25.10
CA LEU A 241 5.28 7.69 24.23
C LEU A 241 5.21 6.18 24.46
N ASN A 242 4.25 5.77 25.30
CA ASN A 242 3.87 4.39 25.58
C ASN A 242 3.26 3.77 24.30
N VAL A 243 4.14 3.48 23.34
CA VAL A 243 3.81 3.12 21.97
C VAL A 243 4.26 1.69 21.73
N ASN A 244 3.36 0.87 21.20
CA ASN A 244 3.55 -0.58 21.11
C ASN A 244 4.70 -0.99 20.18
N GLU A 245 4.91 -0.28 19.07
CA GLU A 245 5.95 -0.66 18.10
C GLU A 245 6.51 0.56 17.34
N VAL A 246 7.81 0.85 17.47
CA VAL A 246 8.50 1.92 16.73
C VAL A 246 9.66 1.34 15.92
N ARG A 247 9.64 1.53 14.59
CA ARG A 247 10.72 1.16 13.68
C ARG A 247 11.33 2.41 13.04
N ILE A 248 12.65 2.48 13.03
CA ILE A 248 13.42 3.60 12.45
C ILE A 248 14.23 3.09 11.27
N HIS A 249 14.09 3.76 10.14
CA HIS A 249 14.68 3.39 8.84
C HIS A 249 15.68 4.45 8.37
N ASP A 250 16.67 4.02 7.59
CA ASP A 250 17.60 4.94 6.93
C ASP A 250 16.92 5.64 5.74
N PHE A 251 16.89 6.98 5.77
CA PHE A 251 16.31 7.83 4.73
C PHE A 251 16.96 7.72 3.34
N ARG A 252 18.14 7.11 3.25
CA ARG A 252 18.81 6.77 1.99
C ARG A 252 18.40 5.40 1.45
N GLN A 253 17.94 4.49 2.30
CA GLN A 253 17.61 3.10 1.93
C GLN A 253 16.10 2.85 1.84
N MET A 254 15.29 3.67 2.50
CA MET A 254 13.83 3.56 2.49
C MET A 254 13.20 4.70 1.70
N THR A 255 12.36 4.37 0.72
CA THR A 255 11.56 5.36 -0.02
C THR A 255 10.13 5.40 0.50
N ALA A 256 9.39 6.46 0.14
CA ALA A 256 7.98 6.56 0.47
C ALA A 256 7.17 5.34 0.03
N SER A 257 7.28 4.89 -1.23
CA SER A 257 6.50 3.74 -1.72
C SER A 257 6.90 2.44 -1.00
N HIS A 258 8.18 2.24 -0.68
CA HIS A 258 8.61 1.07 0.09
C HIS A 258 8.01 1.08 1.50
N LEU A 259 8.11 2.21 2.20
CA LEU A 259 7.57 2.35 3.56
C LEU A 259 6.06 2.13 3.57
N LEU A 260 5.33 2.74 2.63
CA LEU A 260 3.89 2.59 2.52
C LEU A 260 3.49 1.16 2.20
N THR A 261 4.16 0.52 1.25
CA THR A 261 3.96 -0.89 0.92
C THR A 261 4.14 -1.78 2.15
N HIS A 262 5.26 -1.65 2.87
CA HIS A 262 5.51 -2.41 4.10
C HIS A 262 4.41 -2.16 5.13
N THR A 263 4.13 -0.88 5.41
CA THR A 263 3.18 -0.47 6.46
C THR A 263 1.78 -1.03 6.21
N VAL A 264 1.24 -0.91 4.98
CA VAL A 264 -0.12 -1.39 4.71
C VAL A 264 -0.23 -2.91 4.72
N HIS A 265 0.85 -3.66 4.50
CA HIS A 265 0.82 -5.12 4.57
C HIS A 265 1.12 -5.65 5.97
N ALA A 266 1.95 -4.96 6.75
CA ALA A 266 2.32 -5.33 8.12
C ALA A 266 1.26 -4.99 9.17
N LEU A 267 0.44 -3.96 8.93
CA LEU A 267 -0.58 -3.53 9.89
C LEU A 267 -1.66 -4.60 10.11
N PRO A 268 -1.97 -4.95 11.37
CA PRO A 268 -3.18 -5.72 11.70
C PRO A 268 -4.44 -5.03 11.17
N ALA A 269 -5.43 -5.81 10.76
CA ALA A 269 -6.67 -5.26 10.21
C ALA A 269 -7.42 -4.42 11.26
N GLY A 270 -7.92 -3.24 10.85
CA GLY A 270 -8.57 -2.27 11.75
C GLY A 270 -7.61 -1.41 12.59
N SER A 271 -6.30 -1.72 12.61
CA SER A 271 -5.32 -0.95 13.38
C SER A 271 -4.84 0.30 12.65
N LEU A 272 -4.35 1.27 13.42
CA LEU A 272 -3.72 2.50 12.93
C LEU A 272 -2.20 2.34 12.87
N GLY A 273 -1.58 2.77 11.77
CA GLY A 273 -0.15 2.93 11.65
C GLY A 273 0.23 4.36 11.30
N CYS A 274 1.29 4.89 11.90
CA CYS A 274 1.80 6.21 11.60
C CYS A 274 3.12 6.11 10.84
N VAL A 275 3.23 6.82 9.72
CA VAL A 275 4.46 6.98 8.96
C VAL A 275 4.96 8.42 9.07
N ILE A 276 6.25 8.58 9.31
CA ILE A 276 6.94 9.88 9.32
C ILE A 276 8.10 9.79 8.35
N MET A 277 8.14 10.71 7.38
CA MET A 277 9.14 10.72 6.32
C MET A 277 9.75 12.11 6.18
N GLU A 278 11.05 12.21 6.38
CA GLU A 278 11.81 13.44 6.19
C GLU A 278 12.46 13.45 4.80
N ALA A 279 12.30 14.56 4.08
CA ALA A 279 12.99 14.86 2.86
C ALA A 279 14.36 15.50 3.15
N GLY A 280 15.31 15.37 2.21
CA GLY A 280 16.64 15.98 2.36
C GLY A 280 16.66 17.52 2.41
N ASP A 281 15.53 18.18 2.17
CA ASP A 281 15.35 19.63 2.24
C ASP A 281 14.64 20.12 3.53
N GLY A 282 14.47 19.23 4.52
CA GLY A 282 13.84 19.53 5.80
C GLY A 282 12.32 19.46 5.81
N ARG A 283 11.66 19.15 4.68
CA ARG A 283 10.23 18.82 4.69
C ARG A 283 9.99 17.48 5.40
N CYS A 284 8.95 17.42 6.20
CA CYS A 284 8.49 16.21 6.85
C CYS A 284 7.04 15.93 6.46
N VAL A 285 6.75 14.68 6.10
CA VAL A 285 5.39 14.17 5.92
C VAL A 285 5.06 13.25 7.07
N LEU A 286 3.98 13.58 7.77
CA LEU A 286 3.34 12.70 8.73
C LEU A 286 2.08 12.17 8.10
N MET A 287 1.84 10.86 8.16
CA MET A 287 0.60 10.27 7.67
C MET A 287 0.14 9.12 8.57
N VAL A 288 -1.15 9.12 8.90
CA VAL A 288 -1.80 8.06 9.66
C VAL A 288 -2.68 7.22 8.72
N LEU A 289 -2.39 5.93 8.71
CA LEU A 289 -3.06 4.91 7.92
C LEU A 289 -3.93 4.04 8.81
N GLU A 290 -5.13 3.71 8.35
CA GLU A 290 -5.94 2.65 8.95
C GLU A 290 -6.01 1.47 7.98
N LYS A 291 -5.67 0.27 8.45
CA LYS A 291 -5.77 -0.95 7.66
C LYS A 291 -7.24 -1.32 7.46
N ILE A 292 -7.67 -1.42 6.20
CA ILE A 292 -9.04 -1.82 5.88
C ILE A 292 -9.18 -3.34 6.06
N ILE A 293 -10.28 -3.72 6.70
CA ILE A 293 -10.73 -5.11 6.80
C ILE A 293 -11.52 -5.42 5.51
N PRO A 294 -11.13 -6.42 4.70
CA PRO A 294 -11.88 -6.79 3.52
C PRO A 294 -13.22 -7.45 3.93
N GLU A 295 -14.30 -6.70 3.83
CA GLU A 295 -15.63 -7.17 4.22
C GLU A 295 -16.15 -8.25 3.24
N PRO A 296 -16.77 -9.33 3.74
CA PRO A 296 -17.50 -10.24 2.88
C PRO A 296 -18.71 -9.51 2.25
N ASN A 297 -19.14 -9.98 1.08
CA ASN A 297 -20.29 -9.38 0.39
C ASN A 297 -21.58 -9.44 1.22
N LEU A 298 -21.69 -10.39 2.15
CA LEU A 298 -22.78 -10.53 3.11
C LEU A 298 -22.23 -10.78 4.54
N PRO A 299 -22.83 -10.19 5.59
CA PRO A 299 -22.31 -10.27 6.97
C PRO A 299 -22.19 -11.68 7.56
N GLU A 300 -22.90 -12.66 7.00
CA GLU A 300 -22.92 -14.06 7.46
C GLU A 300 -22.34 -15.04 6.42
N SER A 301 -21.79 -14.54 5.30
CA SER A 301 -21.21 -15.41 4.27
C SER A 301 -19.75 -15.74 4.53
N LEU A 302 -19.33 -16.92 4.09
CA LEU A 302 -17.91 -17.27 3.98
C LEU A 302 -17.16 -16.24 3.12
N PRO A 303 -15.86 -16.01 3.37
CA PRO A 303 -15.03 -15.20 2.50
C PRO A 303 -15.10 -15.69 1.04
N GLN A 304 -15.19 -14.76 0.09
CA GLN A 304 -15.28 -15.09 -1.33
C GLN A 304 -13.89 -15.09 -1.97
N LEU A 305 -13.49 -16.22 -2.53
CA LEU A 305 -12.35 -16.31 -3.44
C LEU A 305 -12.81 -16.14 -4.88
N THR A 306 -12.29 -15.13 -5.58
CA THR A 306 -12.53 -14.93 -7.01
C THR A 306 -11.31 -15.38 -7.82
N LEU A 307 -11.49 -16.43 -8.60
CA LEU A 307 -10.47 -17.00 -9.49
C LEU A 307 -10.70 -16.56 -10.93
N TYR A 308 -9.79 -15.76 -11.48
CA TYR A 308 -9.74 -15.46 -12.90
C TYR A 308 -9.03 -16.60 -13.65
N THR A 309 -9.72 -17.18 -14.63
CA THR A 309 -9.33 -18.42 -15.32
C THR A 309 -9.82 -18.43 -16.79
N LYS A 310 -9.52 -19.50 -17.54
CA LYS A 310 -10.02 -19.78 -18.90
C LYS A 310 -10.19 -21.30 -19.07
N GLU A 311 -10.85 -21.74 -20.13
CA GLU A 311 -10.97 -23.18 -20.44
C GLU A 311 -10.28 -23.56 -21.76
N PRO A 312 -9.40 -24.58 -21.77
CA PRO A 312 -8.81 -25.30 -20.61
C PRO A 312 -7.71 -24.48 -19.91
N CYS A 313 -7.47 -24.74 -18.62
CA CYS A 313 -6.37 -24.14 -17.84
C CYS A 313 -5.80 -25.10 -16.77
N PRO A 314 -4.79 -25.92 -17.10
CA PRO A 314 -4.20 -26.88 -16.15
C PRO A 314 -3.66 -26.22 -14.86
N LEU A 315 -2.99 -25.07 -14.97
CA LEU A 315 -2.50 -24.32 -13.80
C LEU A 315 -3.63 -23.86 -12.87
N CYS A 316 -4.80 -23.56 -13.45
CA CYS A 316 -5.97 -23.18 -12.68
C CYS A 316 -6.59 -24.40 -11.98
N ASP A 317 -6.61 -25.56 -12.66
CA ASP A 317 -7.09 -26.81 -12.09
C ASP A 317 -6.22 -27.25 -10.90
N ASP A 318 -4.89 -27.17 -11.04
CA ASP A 318 -3.94 -27.44 -9.95
C ASP A 318 -4.16 -26.50 -8.75
N LEU A 319 -4.40 -25.22 -9.01
CA LEU A 319 -4.68 -24.25 -7.96
C LEU A 319 -5.99 -24.58 -7.22
N VAL A 320 -7.06 -24.95 -7.95
CA VAL A 320 -8.33 -25.35 -7.34
C VAL A 320 -8.16 -26.61 -6.49
N GLN A 321 -7.43 -27.61 -6.97
CA GLN A 321 -7.16 -28.82 -6.19
C GLN A 321 -6.43 -28.52 -4.87
N LYS A 322 -5.44 -27.60 -4.88
CA LYS A 322 -4.76 -27.16 -3.65
C LYS A 322 -5.72 -26.46 -2.68
N LEU A 323 -6.58 -25.58 -3.20
CA LEU A 323 -7.61 -24.90 -2.41
C LEU A 323 -8.57 -25.90 -1.75
N GLU A 324 -9.08 -26.86 -2.52
CA GLU A 324 -9.98 -27.89 -2.02
C GLU A 324 -9.31 -28.79 -0.97
N LYS A 325 -8.04 -29.16 -1.18
CA LYS A 325 -7.31 -30.02 -0.25
C LYS A 325 -7.04 -29.35 1.10
N ASN A 326 -6.67 -28.06 1.10
CA ASN A 326 -6.08 -27.40 2.27
C ASN A 326 -7.02 -26.39 2.95
N PHE A 327 -8.11 -25.97 2.28
CA PHE A 327 -8.98 -24.87 2.73
C PHE A 327 -10.49 -25.15 2.51
N ALA A 328 -10.88 -26.38 2.19
CA ALA A 328 -12.29 -26.71 1.94
C ALA A 328 -13.22 -26.29 3.08
N GLY A 329 -14.33 -25.66 2.73
CA GLY A 329 -15.34 -25.18 3.69
C GLY A 329 -15.04 -23.84 4.35
N GLU A 330 -13.85 -23.25 4.11
CA GLU A 330 -13.47 -21.96 4.70
C GLU A 330 -13.78 -20.76 3.80
N PHE A 331 -14.20 -20.98 2.55
CA PHE A 331 -14.45 -19.94 1.55
C PHE A 331 -15.49 -20.37 0.51
N GLU A 332 -16.02 -19.40 -0.24
CA GLU A 332 -16.82 -19.60 -1.45
C GLU A 332 -15.98 -19.31 -2.70
N LEU A 333 -15.87 -20.27 -3.64
CA LEU A 333 -15.13 -20.07 -4.88
C LEU A 333 -16.01 -19.54 -6.02
N LYS A 334 -15.65 -18.38 -6.55
CA LYS A 334 -16.24 -17.81 -7.77
C LYS A 334 -15.23 -17.84 -8.91
N LYS A 335 -15.53 -18.57 -9.98
CA LYS A 335 -14.71 -18.59 -11.21
C LYS A 335 -15.17 -17.51 -12.19
N VAL A 336 -14.23 -16.71 -12.68
CA VAL A 336 -14.44 -15.71 -13.73
C VAL A 336 -13.62 -16.12 -14.96
N PHE A 337 -14.32 -16.54 -16.00
CA PHE A 337 -13.72 -16.95 -17.26
C PHE A 337 -13.39 -15.71 -18.11
N ILE A 338 -12.10 -15.40 -18.22
CA ILE A 338 -11.61 -14.16 -18.85
C ILE A 338 -11.80 -14.14 -20.37
N ASP A 339 -11.93 -15.30 -20.99
CA ASP A 339 -12.14 -15.50 -22.42
C ASP A 339 -13.58 -15.22 -22.89
N ARG A 340 -14.52 -15.04 -21.96
CA ARG A 340 -15.89 -14.67 -22.28
C ARG A 340 -16.00 -13.20 -22.72
N LYS A 341 -16.95 -12.91 -23.61
CA LYS A 341 -17.11 -11.58 -24.24
C LYS A 341 -17.40 -10.47 -23.22
N GLU A 342 -18.15 -10.79 -22.18
CA GLU A 342 -18.46 -9.89 -21.06
C GLU A 342 -17.23 -9.55 -20.20
N ASN A 343 -16.17 -10.38 -20.25
CA ASN A 343 -14.99 -10.30 -19.41
C ASN A 343 -13.72 -9.83 -20.16
N VAL A 344 -13.86 -9.26 -21.37
CA VAL A 344 -12.73 -8.79 -22.19
C VAL A 344 -11.80 -7.84 -21.44
N ARG A 345 -12.30 -7.07 -20.47
CA ARG A 345 -11.45 -6.24 -19.60
C ARG A 345 -10.43 -7.07 -18.81
N TYR A 346 -10.84 -8.21 -18.28
CA TYR A 346 -9.98 -9.13 -17.52
C TYR A 346 -9.06 -9.92 -18.45
N LEU A 347 -9.50 -10.23 -19.67
CA LEU A 347 -8.60 -10.78 -20.69
C LEU A 347 -7.43 -9.82 -20.94
N ARG A 348 -7.70 -8.53 -21.11
CA ARG A 348 -6.65 -7.52 -21.33
C ARG A 348 -5.72 -7.37 -20.13
N LEU A 349 -6.20 -7.66 -18.92
CA LEU A 349 -5.43 -7.48 -17.69
C LEU A 349 -4.62 -8.72 -17.29
N PHE A 350 -5.18 -9.92 -17.47
CA PHE A 350 -4.66 -11.17 -16.87
C PHE A 350 -4.32 -12.27 -17.87
N ARG A 351 -4.36 -12.02 -19.19
CA ARG A 351 -4.17 -13.07 -20.24
C ARG A 351 -2.96 -13.98 -20.00
N TYR A 352 -1.87 -13.42 -19.49
CA TYR A 352 -0.60 -14.12 -19.28
C TYR A 352 -0.34 -14.47 -17.81
N ASP A 353 -1.30 -14.18 -16.94
CA ASP A 353 -1.12 -14.19 -15.50
C ASP A 353 -2.06 -15.14 -14.76
N ILE A 354 -3.02 -15.74 -15.47
CA ILE A 354 -3.90 -16.73 -14.87
C ILE A 354 -3.13 -17.99 -14.42
N PRO A 355 -3.52 -18.60 -13.29
CA PRO A 355 -4.62 -18.21 -12.41
C PRO A 355 -4.33 -16.93 -11.62
N VAL A 356 -5.32 -16.05 -11.46
CA VAL A 356 -5.25 -14.88 -10.56
C VAL A 356 -6.35 -14.99 -9.52
N LEU A 357 -5.99 -14.85 -8.25
CA LEU A 357 -6.88 -15.08 -7.12
C LEU A 357 -7.04 -13.82 -6.27
N PHE A 358 -8.28 -13.48 -5.94
CA PHE A 358 -8.64 -12.39 -5.04
C PHE A 358 -9.45 -12.93 -3.87
N LEU A 359 -9.22 -12.42 -2.66
CA LEU A 359 -10.00 -12.70 -1.46
C LEU A 359 -10.82 -11.45 -1.12
N ASN A 360 -12.15 -11.55 -1.14
CA ASN A 360 -13.06 -10.42 -0.90
C ASN A 360 -12.65 -9.17 -1.69
N GLY A 361 -12.33 -9.32 -2.97
CA GLY A 361 -11.93 -8.20 -3.83
C GLY A 361 -10.51 -7.66 -3.62
N GLN A 362 -9.75 -8.13 -2.62
CA GLN A 362 -8.32 -7.83 -2.47
C GLN A 362 -7.45 -8.88 -3.16
N PHE A 363 -6.41 -8.44 -3.86
CA PHE A 363 -5.47 -9.35 -4.52
C PHE A 363 -4.82 -10.30 -3.51
N LEU A 364 -4.72 -11.58 -3.86
CA LEU A 364 -4.09 -12.61 -3.05
C LEU A 364 -2.82 -13.15 -3.72
N CYS A 365 -2.94 -13.69 -4.94
CA CYS A 365 -1.81 -14.25 -5.68
C CYS A 365 -2.11 -14.41 -7.18
N MET A 366 -1.06 -14.69 -7.95
CA MET A 366 -1.11 -15.02 -9.37
C MET A 366 -0.14 -16.17 -9.69
N HIS A 367 -0.39 -16.89 -10.79
CA HIS A 367 0.34 -18.07 -11.26
C HIS A 367 0.31 -19.31 -10.35
N SER A 368 0.46 -19.15 -9.03
CA SER A 368 0.40 -20.21 -8.02
C SER A 368 -0.30 -19.74 -6.75
N LEU A 369 -0.91 -20.68 -6.03
CA LEU A 369 -1.49 -20.43 -4.71
C LEU A 369 -0.39 -20.07 -3.71
N ASN A 370 -0.58 -18.97 -2.99
CA ASN A 370 0.20 -18.65 -1.80
C ASN A 370 -0.61 -19.09 -0.56
N GLU A 371 -0.37 -20.32 -0.12
CA GLU A 371 -1.12 -20.96 0.97
C GLU A 371 -0.91 -20.23 2.30
N GLN A 372 0.30 -19.74 2.55
CA GLN A 372 0.64 -19.01 3.77
C GLN A 372 -0.17 -17.71 3.87
N VAL A 373 -0.13 -16.87 2.83
CA VAL A 373 -0.86 -15.60 2.82
C VAL A 373 -2.38 -15.83 2.89
N LEU A 374 -2.89 -16.87 2.24
CA LEU A 374 -4.32 -17.22 2.34
C LEU A 374 -4.70 -17.60 3.78
N ARG A 375 -3.92 -18.47 4.43
CA ARG A 375 -4.14 -18.90 5.81
C ARG A 375 -4.14 -17.71 6.76
N GLU A 376 -3.11 -16.88 6.69
CA GLU A 376 -2.96 -15.66 7.50
C GLU A 376 -4.19 -14.74 7.38
N ARG A 377 -4.67 -14.51 6.15
CA ARG A 377 -5.84 -13.64 5.92
C ARG A 377 -7.15 -14.26 6.41
N LEU A 378 -7.36 -15.56 6.19
CA LEU A 378 -8.56 -16.24 6.69
C LEU A 378 -8.61 -16.25 8.21
N ASP A 379 -7.49 -16.49 8.89
CA ASP A 379 -7.43 -16.52 10.35
C ASP A 379 -7.60 -15.12 10.95
N ALA A 380 -7.03 -14.08 10.33
CA ALA A 380 -7.29 -12.69 10.71
C ALA A 380 -8.79 -12.33 10.64
N MET A 381 -9.50 -12.79 9.60
CA MET A 381 -10.94 -12.55 9.48
C MET A 381 -11.76 -13.28 10.56
N LYS A 382 -11.35 -14.50 10.93
CA LYS A 382 -12.02 -15.26 12.01
C LYS A 382 -11.85 -14.57 13.37
N ALA A 383 -10.66 -14.05 13.67
CA ALA A 383 -10.38 -13.36 14.92
C ALA A 383 -11.31 -12.14 15.11
N ILE A 384 -11.54 -11.38 14.04
CA ILE A 384 -12.43 -10.20 14.05
C ILE A 384 -13.90 -10.61 14.23
N GLY A 385 -14.34 -11.70 13.60
CA GLY A 385 -15.71 -12.21 13.73
C GLY A 385 -16.07 -12.73 15.13
N VAL A 386 -15.06 -12.97 15.99
CA VAL A 386 -15.25 -13.35 17.40
C VAL A 386 -15.38 -12.12 18.29
N GLU A 387 -14.72 -11.01 17.98
CA GLU A 387 -14.80 -9.76 18.78
C GLU A 387 -16.09 -8.96 18.54
N GLN A 388 -16.80 -9.22 17.44
CA GLN A 388 -18.07 -8.56 17.10
C GLN A 388 -19.33 -9.34 17.56
N LYS A 389 -19.17 -10.51 18.18
CA LYS A 389 -20.25 -11.30 18.81
C LYS A 389 -20.20 -11.13 20.32
#